data_AF-A0A4U8S0V8-F1
#
_entry.id   AF-A0A4U8S0V8-F1
#
_cell.length_a   1.000
_cell.length_b   1.000
_cell.length_c   1.000
_cell.angle_alpha   90.00
_cell.angle_beta   90.00
_cell.angle_gamma   90.00
#
_symmetry.space_group_name_H-M   'P 1'
#
loop_
_entity.id
_entity.type
_entity.pdbx_description
1 polymer ?
#
loop_
_entity_poly.entity_id
_entity_poly.type
_entity_poly.pdbx_seq_one_letter_code
_entity_poly.pdbx_strand_id
1 'polypeptide(L)'
;MLYLSPGHAKRVAVWWELFGKDSFYTLRDIIAMSFGEKMRHLSITYAKFVGYLPVIIIVSILFVCYKERAKKFISLIFIFAVVVFFVMVKNHKHFLPFASDFIGIVAFVIAGCFFVGFAYFYYKRNDEAMCKLFIKLFIAFLLFCLLVGTTIQVGLPSRAKLGYVLIEFVMIVFVYQQFMESLGSERIAKIIQISIIALCCAYGIFVLSAYIDGRIKWNNMVDSIQAQKAQGIEDVKVSASTFASFYKNYGDWGNPGDNPNEWPNTTYAHYFGVKSFVVE
;
A
#
# COMPACT_ATOMS: atom_id res chain seq x y z
N MET A 1 13.07 -25.63 2.06
CA MET A 1 12.22 -26.52 1.23
C MET A 1 10.75 -26.23 1.51
N LEU A 2 10.20 -25.13 1.00
CA LEU A 2 8.79 -24.75 1.17
C LEU A 2 8.04 -24.59 -0.18
N TYR A 3 8.71 -24.92 -1.30
CA TYR A 3 8.22 -24.70 -2.67
C TYR A 3 8.11 -25.98 -3.51
N LEU A 4 8.16 -27.17 -2.89
CA LEU A 4 8.17 -28.46 -3.60
C LEU A 4 6.83 -29.22 -3.56
N SER A 5 5.74 -28.63 -3.07
CA SER A 5 4.45 -29.33 -3.14
C SER A 5 3.85 -29.20 -4.56
N PRO A 6 3.24 -30.27 -5.11
CA PRO A 6 2.65 -30.25 -6.45
C PRO A 6 1.63 -29.12 -6.66
N GLY A 7 0.92 -28.74 -5.59
CA GLY A 7 -0.03 -27.63 -5.63
C GLY A 7 0.61 -26.25 -5.82
N HIS A 8 1.79 -26.00 -5.26
CA HIS A 8 2.50 -24.73 -5.48
C HIS A 8 3.08 -24.68 -6.90
N ALA A 9 3.62 -25.78 -7.41
CA ALA A 9 4.13 -25.86 -8.78
C ALA A 9 3.02 -25.56 -9.81
N LYS A 10 1.81 -26.10 -9.62
CA LYS A 10 0.65 -25.78 -10.48
C LYS A 10 0.28 -24.30 -10.41
N ARG A 11 0.29 -23.68 -9.22
CA ARG A 11 0.02 -22.23 -9.09
C ARG A 11 1.06 -21.38 -9.79
N VAL A 12 2.34 -21.73 -9.68
CA VAL A 12 3.42 -21.01 -10.37
C VAL A 12 3.28 -21.13 -11.88
N ALA A 13 2.93 -22.32 -12.41
CA ALA A 13 2.68 -22.51 -13.82
C ALA A 13 1.53 -21.61 -14.33
N VAL A 14 0.41 -21.56 -13.59
CA VAL A 14 -0.72 -20.66 -13.92
C VAL A 14 -0.30 -19.18 -13.86
N TRP A 15 0.50 -18.77 -12.87
CA TRP A 15 1.02 -17.40 -12.79
C TRP A 15 1.89 -17.05 -14.01
N TRP A 16 2.76 -17.96 -14.43
CA TRP A 16 3.59 -17.76 -15.62
C TRP A 16 2.77 -17.72 -16.92
N GLU A 17 1.71 -18.52 -17.01
CA GLU A 17 0.80 -18.51 -18.16
C GLU A 17 0.03 -17.19 -18.27
N LEU A 18 -0.48 -16.67 -17.15
CA LEU A 18 -1.28 -15.45 -17.12
C LEU A 18 -0.46 -14.15 -17.21
N PHE A 19 0.72 -14.12 -16.59
CA PHE A 19 1.49 -12.88 -16.38
C PHE A 19 2.93 -12.94 -16.91
N GLY A 20 3.32 -14.03 -17.57
CA GLY A 20 4.68 -14.25 -18.10
C GLY A 20 5.68 -14.76 -17.06
N LYS A 21 6.84 -15.25 -17.51
CA LYS A 21 7.86 -15.85 -16.63
C LYS A 21 8.48 -14.88 -15.62
N ASP A 22 8.52 -13.59 -15.94
CA ASP A 22 9.07 -12.56 -15.05
C ASP A 22 8.12 -12.17 -13.89
N SER A 23 6.90 -12.74 -13.87
CA SER A 23 5.92 -12.49 -12.82
C SER A 23 6.21 -13.23 -11.51
N PHE A 24 6.97 -14.34 -11.58
CA PHE A 24 7.32 -15.16 -10.43
C PHE A 24 8.72 -15.76 -10.57
N TYR A 25 9.55 -15.62 -9.53
CA TYR A 25 10.90 -16.19 -9.50
C TYR A 25 11.05 -17.23 -8.38
N THR A 26 11.52 -18.42 -8.74
CA THR A 26 11.91 -19.42 -7.76
C THR A 26 13.24 -19.03 -7.08
N LEU A 27 13.54 -19.64 -5.93
CA LEU A 27 14.84 -19.43 -5.27
C LEU A 27 16.01 -19.83 -6.19
N ARG A 28 15.83 -20.86 -7.02
CA ARG A 28 16.85 -21.27 -8.00
C ARG A 28 17.10 -20.17 -9.02
N ASP A 29 16.04 -19.55 -9.54
CA ASP A 29 16.16 -18.45 -10.50
C ASP A 29 16.90 -17.26 -9.88
N ILE A 30 16.52 -16.89 -8.65
CA ILE A 30 17.18 -15.80 -7.92
C ILE A 30 18.66 -16.10 -7.67
N ILE A 31 19.01 -17.34 -7.30
CA ILE A 31 20.41 -17.72 -7.06
C ILE A 31 21.22 -17.68 -8.36
N ALA A 32 20.63 -18.16 -9.46
CA ALA A 32 21.26 -18.25 -10.77
C ALA A 32 21.49 -16.89 -11.46
N MET A 33 20.74 -15.84 -11.06
CA MET A 33 20.94 -14.49 -11.58
C MET A 33 22.36 -13.96 -11.32
N SER A 34 22.90 -13.23 -12.28
CA SER A 34 24.11 -12.42 -12.10
C SER A 34 23.90 -11.33 -11.04
N PHE A 35 24.99 -10.77 -10.52
CA PHE A 35 24.90 -9.68 -9.54
C PHE A 35 24.11 -8.47 -10.08
N GLY A 36 24.34 -8.08 -11.34
CA GLY A 36 23.63 -6.98 -11.98
C GLY A 36 22.12 -7.22 -12.08
N GLU A 37 21.72 -8.43 -12.45
CA GLU A 37 20.30 -8.82 -12.53
C GLU A 37 19.64 -8.83 -11.15
N LYS A 38 20.35 -9.34 -10.12
CA LYS A 38 19.87 -9.29 -8.72
C LYS A 38 19.61 -7.86 -8.27
N MET A 39 20.55 -6.96 -8.54
CA MET A 39 20.43 -5.54 -8.16
C MET A 39 19.29 -4.84 -8.92
N ARG A 40 19.16 -5.09 -10.23
CA ARG A 40 18.04 -4.57 -11.03
C ARG A 40 16.69 -5.08 -10.51
N HIS A 41 16.59 -6.37 -10.24
CA HIS A 41 15.35 -6.99 -9.73
C HIS A 41 14.97 -6.48 -8.35
N LEU A 42 15.95 -6.33 -7.47
CA LEU A 42 15.77 -5.70 -6.15
C LEU A 42 15.25 -4.26 -6.29
N SER A 43 15.84 -3.48 -7.20
CA SER A 43 15.40 -2.10 -7.46
C SER A 43 13.99 -2.01 -8.02
N ILE A 44 13.62 -2.87 -8.98
CA ILE A 44 12.24 -2.94 -9.50
C ILE A 44 11.26 -3.30 -8.38
N THR A 45 11.65 -4.22 -7.50
CA THR A 45 10.84 -4.60 -6.34
C THR A 45 10.64 -3.41 -5.41
N TYR A 46 11.71 -2.71 -5.03
CA TYR A 46 11.68 -1.54 -4.16
C TYR A 46 10.92 -0.36 -4.78
N ALA A 47 11.05 -0.14 -6.09
CA ALA A 47 10.35 0.91 -6.83
C ALA A 47 8.81 0.82 -6.66
N LYS A 48 8.26 -0.40 -6.54
CA LYS A 48 6.81 -0.62 -6.29
C LYS A 48 6.34 -0.11 -4.92
N PHE A 49 7.26 0.08 -3.98
CA PHE A 49 6.98 0.51 -2.60
C PHE A 49 7.43 1.94 -2.30
N VAL A 50 8.06 2.64 -3.26
CA VAL A 50 8.46 4.04 -3.09
C VAL A 50 7.29 4.94 -2.66
N GLY A 51 6.07 4.63 -3.08
CA GLY A 51 4.87 5.40 -2.72
C GLY A 51 4.60 5.51 -1.21
N TYR A 52 5.18 4.65 -0.38
CA TYR A 52 5.07 4.70 1.09
C TYR A 52 6.06 5.68 1.74
N LEU A 53 7.21 5.91 1.10
CA LEU A 53 8.28 6.74 1.65
C LEU A 53 7.91 8.22 1.87
N PRO A 54 7.10 8.90 1.02
CA PRO A 54 6.73 10.29 1.24
C PRO A 54 6.05 10.52 2.58
N VAL A 55 5.06 9.71 2.95
CA VAL A 55 4.32 9.89 4.21
C VAL A 55 5.28 9.74 5.40
N ILE A 56 6.09 8.69 5.38
CA ILE A 56 7.09 8.37 6.41
C ILE A 56 8.07 9.54 6.61
N ILE A 57 8.58 10.12 5.52
CA ILE A 57 9.59 11.19 5.56
C ILE A 57 8.95 12.55 5.88
N ILE A 58 7.84 12.90 5.23
CA ILE A 58 7.16 14.20 5.40
C ILE A 58 6.69 14.38 6.84
N VAL A 59 6.10 13.34 7.46
CA VAL A 59 5.65 13.42 8.86
C VAL A 59 6.84 13.68 9.80
N SER A 60 7.97 13.00 9.58
CA SER A 60 9.19 13.19 10.36
C SER A 60 9.77 14.60 10.19
N ILE A 61 9.78 15.14 8.97
CA ILE A 61 10.25 16.49 8.66
C ILE A 61 9.36 17.54 9.30
N LEU A 62 8.04 17.42 9.16
CA LEU A 62 7.08 18.34 9.77
C LEU A 62 7.31 18.45 11.27
N PHE A 63 7.56 17.31 11.92
CA PHE A 63 7.89 17.28 13.33
C PHE A 63 9.22 17.95 13.65
N VAL A 64 10.30 17.67 12.90
CA VAL A 64 11.60 18.35 13.05
C VAL A 64 11.44 19.86 12.87
N CYS A 65 10.74 20.30 11.83
CA CYS A 65 10.50 21.71 11.55
C CYS A 65 9.74 22.40 12.70
N TYR A 66 8.76 21.72 13.27
CA TYR A 66 8.06 22.19 14.47
C TYR A 66 9.01 22.31 15.66
N LYS A 67 9.77 21.26 15.96
CA LYS A 67 10.68 21.18 17.11
C LYS A 67 11.80 22.23 17.05
N GLU A 68 12.42 22.39 15.88
CA GLU A 68 13.49 23.37 15.64
C GLU A 68 12.97 24.80 15.46
N ARG A 69 11.64 25.01 15.54
CA ARG A 69 10.99 26.30 15.29
C ARG A 69 11.42 26.91 13.95
N ALA A 70 11.54 26.06 12.93
CA ALA A 70 11.94 26.49 11.60
C ALA A 70 10.96 27.54 11.06
N LYS A 71 11.47 28.52 10.32
CA LYS A 71 10.61 29.49 9.64
C LYS A 71 9.66 28.74 8.71
N LYS A 72 8.37 29.10 8.71
CA LYS A 72 7.32 28.44 7.90
C LYS A 72 7.74 28.25 6.44
N PHE A 73 8.41 29.24 5.86
CA PHE A 73 8.93 29.19 4.49
C PHE A 73 9.97 28.08 4.26
N ILE A 74 10.87 27.85 5.22
CA ILE A 74 11.88 26.79 5.15
C ILE A 74 11.21 25.41 5.23
N SER A 75 10.23 25.25 6.12
CA SER A 75 9.45 24.01 6.22
C SER A 75 8.71 23.71 4.92
N LEU A 76 8.10 24.72 4.30
CA LEU A 76 7.41 24.59 3.01
C LEU A 76 8.37 24.21 1.87
N ILE A 77 9.56 24.82 1.81
CA ILE A 77 10.58 24.44 0.83
C ILE A 77 10.97 22.97 1.00
N PHE A 78 11.17 22.52 2.24
CA PHE A 78 11.59 21.14 2.49
C PHE A 78 10.50 20.13 2.10
N ILE A 79 9.24 20.41 2.44
CA ILE A 79 8.10 19.58 2.02
C ILE A 79 8.01 19.57 0.49
N PHE A 80 8.11 20.73 -0.15
CA PHE A 80 8.07 20.84 -1.61
C PHE A 80 9.19 20.04 -2.25
N ALA A 81 10.43 20.14 -1.75
CA ALA A 81 11.57 19.37 -2.24
C ALA A 81 11.34 17.86 -2.12
N VAL A 82 10.77 17.39 -1.00
CA VAL A 82 10.45 15.97 -0.81
C VAL A 82 9.33 15.51 -1.75
N VAL A 83 8.27 16.30 -1.91
CA VAL A 83 7.18 16.00 -2.84
C VAL A 83 7.72 15.93 -4.28
N VAL A 84 8.52 16.90 -4.70
CA VAL A 84 9.15 16.92 -6.03
C VAL A 84 10.06 15.71 -6.20
N PHE A 85 10.90 15.39 -5.23
CA PHE A 85 11.77 14.21 -5.26
C PHE A 85 10.94 12.93 -5.49
N PHE A 86 9.85 12.73 -4.76
CA PHE A 86 9.02 11.55 -4.93
C PHE A 86 8.22 11.53 -6.24
N VAL A 87 7.78 12.69 -6.74
CA VAL A 87 7.18 12.80 -8.08
C VAL A 87 8.20 12.42 -9.15
N MET A 88 9.46 12.86 -9.02
CA MET A 88 10.54 12.48 -9.94
C MET A 88 10.85 10.98 -9.86
N VAL A 89 10.92 10.40 -8.66
CA VAL A 89 11.13 8.94 -8.50
C VAL A 89 9.95 8.15 -9.06
N LYS A 90 8.70 8.60 -8.89
CA LYS A 90 7.54 7.91 -9.46
C LYS A 90 7.55 7.95 -10.99
N ASN A 91 7.97 9.06 -11.58
CA ASN A 91 8.04 9.29 -13.03
C ASN A 91 9.46 9.09 -13.59
N HIS A 92 10.31 8.31 -12.92
CA HIS A 92 11.72 8.17 -13.24
C HIS A 92 11.99 7.70 -14.67
N LYS A 93 11.11 6.88 -15.26
CA LYS A 93 11.27 6.43 -16.65
C LYS A 93 11.22 7.57 -17.66
N HIS A 94 10.49 8.64 -17.34
CA HIS A 94 10.40 9.84 -18.17
C HIS A 94 11.57 10.80 -17.91
N PHE A 95 11.92 11.03 -16.65
CA PHE A 95 12.92 12.04 -16.27
C PHE A 95 14.38 11.52 -16.26
N LEU A 96 14.59 10.23 -15.97
CA LEU A 96 15.91 9.61 -15.78
C LEU A 96 15.95 8.20 -16.41
N PRO A 97 15.77 8.07 -17.74
CA PRO A 97 15.69 6.77 -18.41
C PRO A 97 16.96 5.92 -18.25
N PHE A 98 18.13 6.53 -18.09
CA PHE A 98 19.41 5.82 -17.92
C PHE A 98 19.65 5.29 -16.49
N ALA A 99 18.93 5.83 -15.51
CA ALA A 99 19.04 5.42 -14.09
C ALA A 99 17.77 4.72 -13.58
N SER A 100 16.81 4.42 -14.48
CA SER A 100 15.52 3.84 -14.14
C SER A 100 15.65 2.53 -13.38
N ASP A 101 16.67 1.76 -13.73
CA ASP A 101 16.86 0.41 -13.23
C ASP A 101 17.32 0.37 -11.78
N PHE A 102 17.84 1.48 -11.22
CA PHE A 102 18.38 1.53 -9.86
C PHE A 102 17.67 2.52 -8.93
N ILE A 103 16.71 3.30 -9.45
CA ILE A 103 16.06 4.37 -8.70
C ILE A 103 15.36 3.90 -7.42
N GLY A 104 14.83 2.66 -7.41
CA GLY A 104 14.15 2.09 -6.26
C GLY A 104 15.09 1.91 -5.08
N ILE A 105 16.26 1.31 -5.31
CA ILE A 105 17.29 1.16 -4.26
C ILE A 105 17.80 2.54 -3.82
N VAL A 106 18.09 3.43 -4.77
CA VAL A 106 18.59 4.78 -4.46
C VAL A 106 17.63 5.55 -3.57
N ALA A 107 16.33 5.51 -3.84
CA ALA A 107 15.33 6.19 -3.02
C ALA A 107 15.30 5.66 -1.57
N PHE A 108 15.44 4.35 -1.39
CA PHE A 108 15.48 3.74 -0.06
C PHE A 108 16.81 4.00 0.66
N VAL A 109 17.93 4.03 -0.05
CA VAL A 109 19.23 4.43 0.53
C VAL A 109 19.16 5.88 1.01
N ILE A 110 18.62 6.79 0.20
CA ILE A 110 18.41 8.20 0.60
C ILE A 110 17.51 8.30 1.84
N ALA A 111 16.41 7.55 1.88
CA ALA A 111 15.53 7.48 3.05
C ALA A 111 16.25 6.94 4.30
N GLY A 112 17.08 5.90 4.16
CA GLY A 112 17.91 5.38 5.25
C GLY A 112 18.92 6.42 5.75
N CYS A 113 19.63 7.08 4.84
CA CYS A 113 20.56 8.16 5.15
C CYS A 113 19.88 9.33 5.86
N PHE A 114 18.62 9.65 5.51
CA PHE A 114 17.84 10.67 6.22
C PHE A 114 17.70 10.33 7.71
N PHE A 115 17.28 9.11 8.06
CA PHE A 115 17.11 8.73 9.47
C PHE A 115 18.44 8.68 10.23
N VAL A 116 19.48 8.11 9.62
CA VAL A 116 20.81 8.04 10.23
C VAL A 116 21.40 9.45 10.41
N GLY A 117 21.24 10.32 9.41
CA GLY A 117 21.72 11.70 9.46
C GLY A 117 21.06 12.50 10.60
N PHE A 118 19.75 12.38 10.76
CA PHE A 118 19.05 13.05 11.87
C PHE A 118 19.36 12.44 13.24
N ALA A 119 19.51 11.10 13.34
CA ALA A 119 19.97 10.47 14.57
C ALA A 119 21.34 11.01 15.00
N TYR A 120 22.29 11.10 14.05
CA TYR A 120 23.62 11.65 14.30
C TYR A 120 23.60 13.15 14.65
N PHE A 121 22.77 13.94 13.96
CA PHE A 121 22.58 15.37 14.25
C PHE A 121 22.12 15.60 15.69
N TYR A 122 21.12 14.85 16.16
CA TYR A 122 20.59 14.99 17.52
C TYR A 122 21.52 14.38 18.58
N TYR A 123 22.24 13.30 18.25
CA TYR A 123 23.32 12.77 19.09
C TYR A 123 24.38 13.83 19.37
N LYS A 124 24.87 14.55 18.34
CA LYS A 124 25.87 15.62 18.50
C LYS A 124 25.38 16.80 19.33
N ARG A 125 24.07 17.02 19.41
CA ARG A 125 23.44 18.06 20.21
C ARG A 125 23.07 17.61 21.63
N ASN A 126 23.36 16.37 22.00
CA ASN A 126 22.94 15.75 23.27
C ASN A 126 21.41 15.77 23.48
N ASP A 127 20.60 15.79 22.41
CA ASP A 127 19.15 15.60 22.49
C ASP A 127 18.84 14.11 22.40
N GLU A 128 18.89 13.44 23.56
CA GLU A 128 18.73 11.99 23.66
C GLU A 128 17.34 11.52 23.20
N ALA A 129 16.30 12.30 23.47
CA ALA A 129 14.92 11.96 23.10
C ALA A 129 14.76 11.92 21.57
N MET A 130 15.21 12.97 20.88
CA MET A 130 15.16 13.03 19.42
C MET A 130 16.09 11.99 18.77
N CYS A 131 17.28 11.76 19.33
CA CYS A 131 18.17 10.71 18.86
C CYS A 131 17.50 9.32 18.94
N LYS A 132 16.90 8.98 20.09
CA LYS A 132 16.15 7.73 20.26
C LYS A 132 14.97 7.61 19.30
N LEU A 133 14.23 8.69 19.04
CA LEU A 133 13.16 8.71 18.05
C LEU A 133 13.68 8.30 16.66
N PHE A 134 14.75 8.95 16.17
CA PHE A 134 15.29 8.66 14.85
C PHE A 134 15.91 7.27 14.74
N ILE A 135 16.47 6.73 15.82
CA ILE A 135 16.89 5.33 15.88
C ILE A 135 15.69 4.38 15.77
N LYS A 136 14.58 4.63 16.50
CA LYS A 136 13.36 3.83 16.40
C LYS A 136 12.78 3.86 14.98
N LEU A 137 12.74 5.04 14.36
CA LEU A 137 12.29 5.21 12.98
C LEU A 137 13.19 4.47 11.99
N PHE A 138 14.51 4.52 12.18
CA PHE A 138 15.45 3.77 11.35
C PHE A 138 15.26 2.26 11.47
N ILE A 139 15.07 1.73 12.68
CA ILE A 139 14.81 0.30 12.91
C ILE A 139 13.49 -0.13 12.23
N ALA A 140 12.42 0.66 12.38
CA ALA A 140 11.15 0.40 11.72
C ALA A 140 11.29 0.45 10.18
N PHE A 141 12.08 1.39 9.66
CA PHE A 141 12.40 1.49 8.24
C PHE A 141 13.21 0.28 7.73
N LEU A 142 14.16 -0.23 8.50
CA LEU A 142 14.88 -1.47 8.15
C LEU A 142 13.94 -2.67 8.12
N LEU A 143 13.01 -2.78 9.08
CA LEU A 143 11.98 -3.82 9.06
C LEU A 143 11.08 -3.71 7.82
N PHE A 144 10.73 -2.48 7.43
CA PHE A 144 10.00 -2.22 6.19
C PHE A 144 10.78 -2.70 4.97
N CYS A 145 12.08 -2.38 4.87
CA CYS A 145 12.95 -2.84 3.80
C CYS A 145 13.03 -4.38 3.75
N LEU A 146 13.13 -5.03 4.90
CA LEU A 146 13.13 -6.49 5.00
C LEU A 146 11.83 -7.08 4.45
N LEU A 147 10.66 -6.54 4.85
CA LEU A 147 9.37 -6.97 4.30
C LEU A 147 9.31 -6.79 2.78
N VAL A 148 9.74 -5.64 2.26
CA VAL A 148 9.81 -5.42 0.80
C VAL A 148 10.69 -6.48 0.15
N GLY A 149 11.85 -6.79 0.75
CA GLY A 149 12.77 -7.82 0.29
C GLY A 149 12.14 -9.22 0.23
N THR A 150 11.24 -9.57 1.16
CA THR A 150 10.51 -10.85 1.12
C THR A 150 9.56 -10.99 -0.08
N THR A 151 9.21 -9.88 -0.74
CA THR A 151 8.32 -9.88 -1.93
C THR A 151 9.08 -9.91 -3.24
N ILE A 152 10.39 -10.14 -3.19
CA ILE A 152 11.22 -10.24 -4.39
C ILE A 152 10.74 -11.35 -5.35
N GLN A 153 10.00 -12.35 -4.85
CA GLN A 153 9.54 -13.48 -5.65
C GLN A 153 8.23 -13.21 -6.41
N VAL A 154 7.37 -12.30 -5.92
CA VAL A 154 6.02 -12.09 -6.47
C VAL A 154 5.51 -10.67 -6.21
N GLY A 155 4.81 -10.09 -7.17
CA GLY A 155 4.08 -8.85 -6.95
C GLY A 155 2.94 -9.02 -5.94
N LEU A 156 2.87 -8.16 -4.92
CA LEU A 156 1.77 -8.19 -3.96
C LEU A 156 0.58 -7.33 -4.41
N PRO A 157 -0.66 -7.87 -4.41
CA PRO A 157 -1.86 -7.06 -4.57
C PRO A 157 -2.02 -6.13 -3.36
N SER A 158 -2.73 -4.99 -3.54
CA SER A 158 -2.92 -3.97 -2.50
C SER A 158 -3.42 -4.54 -1.17
N ARG A 159 -4.36 -5.49 -1.21
CA ARG A 159 -4.92 -6.18 -0.05
C ARG A 159 -3.91 -6.98 0.80
N ALA A 160 -2.81 -7.44 0.20
CA ALA A 160 -1.78 -8.20 0.92
C ALA A 160 -0.73 -7.28 1.59
N LYS A 161 -0.92 -5.95 1.54
CA LYS A 161 0.06 -4.98 2.03
C LYS A 161 -0.14 -4.55 3.49
N LEU A 162 -0.96 -5.29 4.26
CA LEU A 162 -1.24 -4.95 5.67
C LEU A 162 0.03 -4.76 6.51
N GLY A 163 1.03 -5.65 6.37
CA GLY A 163 2.28 -5.56 7.12
C GLY A 163 3.04 -4.24 6.88
N TYR A 164 3.01 -3.71 5.65
CA TYR A 164 3.65 -2.43 5.30
C TYR A 164 2.93 -1.25 5.96
N VAL A 165 1.59 -1.27 5.89
CA VAL A 165 0.75 -0.23 6.50
C VAL A 165 0.89 -0.23 8.02
N LEU A 166 1.02 -1.41 8.65
CA LEU A 166 1.25 -1.51 10.09
C LEU A 166 2.60 -0.90 10.50
N ILE A 167 3.67 -1.12 9.73
CA ILE A 167 4.96 -0.48 10.02
C ILE A 167 4.87 1.04 9.87
N GLU A 168 4.25 1.52 8.79
CA GLU A 168 4.02 2.95 8.58
C GLU A 168 3.23 3.56 9.75
N PHE A 169 2.19 2.87 10.21
CA PHE A 169 1.41 3.28 11.37
C PHE A 169 2.27 3.34 12.65
N VAL A 170 3.12 2.34 12.90
CA VAL A 170 4.06 2.36 14.05
C VAL A 170 5.02 3.54 13.98
N MET A 171 5.54 3.87 12.79
CA MET A 171 6.41 5.04 12.60
C MET A 171 5.67 6.35 12.90
N ILE A 172 4.43 6.48 12.43
CA ILE A 172 3.57 7.63 12.75
C ILE A 172 3.32 7.72 14.25
N VAL A 173 3.07 6.59 14.93
CA VAL A 173 2.87 6.54 16.39
C VAL A 173 4.12 7.01 17.13
N PHE A 174 5.33 6.61 16.71
CA PHE A 174 6.56 7.10 17.34
C PHE A 174 6.72 8.62 17.22
N VAL A 175 6.48 9.18 16.02
CA VAL A 175 6.52 10.63 15.82
C VAL A 175 5.44 11.32 16.64
N TYR A 176 4.22 10.76 16.66
CA TYR A 176 3.09 11.30 17.40
C TYR A 176 3.35 11.32 18.91
N GLN A 177 3.89 10.23 19.49
CA GLN A 177 4.26 10.19 20.91
C GLN A 177 5.26 11.30 21.24
N GLN A 178 6.33 11.43 20.45
CA GLN A 178 7.32 12.48 20.69
C GLN A 178 6.75 13.89 20.49
N PHE A 179 5.84 14.05 19.52
CA PHE A 179 5.13 15.30 19.28
C PHE A 179 4.27 15.69 20.48
N MET A 180 3.49 14.76 21.03
CA MET A 180 2.64 15.01 22.18
C MET A 180 3.45 15.37 23.43
N GLU A 181 4.58 14.72 23.67
CA GLU A 181 5.52 15.09 24.75
C GLU A 181 6.14 16.47 24.55
N SER A 182 6.33 16.88 23.29
CA SER A 182 6.91 18.20 22.97
C SER A 182 5.91 19.36 23.09
N LEU A 183 4.61 19.06 23.19
CA LEU A 183 3.58 20.08 23.39
C LEU A 183 3.65 20.62 24.82
N GLY A 184 3.98 21.90 24.96
CA GLY A 184 3.97 22.59 26.27
C GLY A 184 2.58 22.85 26.85
N SER A 185 1.49 22.35 26.25
CA SER A 185 0.12 22.61 26.67
C SER A 185 -0.76 21.36 26.61
N GLU A 186 -1.18 20.88 27.77
CA GLU A 186 -2.11 19.76 27.90
C GLU A 186 -3.47 20.01 27.22
N ARG A 187 -3.93 21.28 27.21
CA ARG A 187 -5.18 21.64 26.55
C ARG A 187 -5.10 21.41 25.04
N ILE A 188 -3.99 21.83 24.41
CA ILE A 188 -3.77 21.63 22.98
C ILE A 188 -3.65 20.14 22.67
N ALA A 189 -2.90 19.39 23.49
CA ALA A 189 -2.76 17.94 23.38
C ALA A 189 -4.14 17.23 23.39
N LYS A 190 -5.02 17.56 24.35
CA LYS A 190 -6.38 16.99 24.43
C LYS A 190 -7.22 17.31 23.20
N ILE A 191 -7.16 18.55 22.69
CA ILE A 191 -7.89 18.94 21.47
C ILE A 191 -7.44 18.11 20.28
N ILE A 192 -6.12 17.92 20.10
CA ILE A 192 -5.56 17.12 19.01
C ILE A 192 -6.00 15.65 19.13
N GLN A 193 -5.92 15.06 20.31
CA GLN A 193 -6.37 13.69 20.57
C GLN A 193 -7.85 13.49 20.23
N ILE A 194 -8.72 14.38 20.72
CA ILE A 194 -10.16 14.32 20.44
C ILE A 194 -10.42 14.48 18.93
N SER A 195 -9.71 15.39 18.26
CA SER A 195 -9.85 15.62 16.82
C SER A 195 -9.44 14.38 16.02
N ILE A 196 -8.34 13.71 16.38
CA ILE A 196 -7.91 12.46 15.73
C ILE A 196 -8.96 11.37 15.92
N ILE A 197 -9.48 11.19 17.14
CA ILE A 197 -10.53 10.20 17.42
C ILE A 197 -11.78 10.52 16.59
N ALA A 198 -12.21 11.78 16.55
CA ALA A 198 -13.37 12.21 15.78
C ALA A 198 -13.19 11.93 14.27
N LEU A 199 -12.00 12.22 13.71
CA LEU A 199 -11.68 11.92 12.32
C LEU A 199 -11.68 10.41 12.04
N CYS A 200 -11.12 9.60 12.94
CA CYS A 200 -11.16 8.14 12.83
C CYS A 200 -12.60 7.60 12.85
N CYS A 201 -13.43 8.10 13.76
CA CYS A 201 -14.85 7.74 13.82
C CYS A 201 -15.60 8.18 12.56
N ALA A 202 -15.39 9.40 12.08
CA ALA A 202 -16.02 9.91 10.86
C ALA A 202 -15.64 9.08 9.64
N TYR A 203 -14.35 8.74 9.49
CA TYR A 203 -13.88 7.87 8.42
C TYR A 203 -14.44 6.45 8.55
N GLY A 204 -14.49 5.91 9.77
CA GLY A 204 -15.11 4.61 10.06
C GLY A 204 -16.59 4.57 9.66
N ILE A 205 -17.36 5.62 9.96
CA ILE A 205 -18.76 5.75 9.54
C ILE A 205 -18.88 5.85 8.02
N PHE A 206 -18.00 6.61 7.36
CA PHE A 206 -17.95 6.70 5.89
C PHE A 206 -17.68 5.34 5.24
N VAL A 207 -16.75 4.54 5.78
CA VAL A 207 -16.49 3.19 5.26
C VAL A 207 -17.69 2.30 5.56
N LEU A 208 -18.22 2.32 6.79
CA LEU A 208 -19.37 1.51 7.18
C LEU A 208 -20.59 1.77 6.29
N SER A 209 -20.87 3.03 5.95
CA SER A 209 -21.99 3.35 5.06
C SER A 209 -21.83 2.74 3.67
N ALA A 210 -20.60 2.61 3.16
CA ALA A 210 -20.34 1.93 1.89
C ALA A 210 -20.62 0.43 1.96
N TYR A 211 -20.32 -0.19 3.11
CA TYR A 211 -20.64 -1.61 3.34
C TYR A 211 -22.14 -1.86 3.49
N ILE A 212 -22.87 -0.94 4.13
CA ILE A 212 -24.32 -1.01 4.23
C ILE A 212 -24.96 -0.85 2.85
N ASP A 213 -24.56 0.15 2.07
CA ASP A 213 -25.01 0.37 0.69
C ASP A 213 -24.77 -0.87 -0.18
N GLY A 214 -23.54 -1.40 -0.17
CA GLY A 214 -23.21 -2.61 -0.90
C GLY A 214 -24.01 -3.85 -0.46
N ARG A 215 -24.34 -3.97 0.83
CA ARG A 215 -25.19 -5.05 1.34
C ARG A 215 -26.63 -4.93 0.84
N ILE A 216 -27.18 -3.73 0.80
CA ILE A 216 -28.53 -3.48 0.27
C ILE A 216 -28.58 -3.82 -1.23
N LYS A 217 -27.61 -3.32 -2.01
CA LYS A 217 -27.48 -3.64 -3.45
C LYS A 217 -27.34 -5.14 -3.69
N TRP A 218 -26.53 -5.82 -2.89
CA TRP A 218 -26.37 -7.27 -2.96
C TRP A 218 -27.69 -8.01 -2.74
N ASN A 219 -28.45 -7.66 -1.69
CA ASN A 219 -29.73 -8.31 -1.41
C ASN A 219 -30.73 -8.08 -2.56
N ASN A 220 -30.84 -6.85 -3.06
CA ASN A 220 -31.71 -6.53 -4.20
C ASN A 220 -31.33 -7.31 -5.46
N MET A 221 -30.03 -7.49 -5.71
CA MET A 221 -29.55 -8.34 -6.79
C MET A 221 -29.98 -9.79 -6.59
N VAL A 222 -29.78 -10.36 -5.40
CA VAL A 222 -30.20 -11.73 -5.09
C VAL A 222 -31.70 -11.93 -5.37
N ASP A 223 -32.54 -11.00 -4.94
CA ASP A 223 -33.98 -11.04 -5.16
C ASP A 223 -34.33 -10.97 -6.66
N SER A 224 -33.64 -10.10 -7.41
CA SER A 224 -33.80 -9.99 -8.87
C SER A 224 -33.41 -11.28 -9.59
N ILE A 225 -32.31 -11.92 -9.19
CA ILE A 225 -31.85 -13.19 -9.76
C ILE A 225 -32.87 -14.29 -9.48
N GLN A 226 -33.40 -14.36 -8.26
CA GLN A 226 -34.43 -15.34 -7.92
C GLN A 226 -35.69 -15.14 -8.77
N ALA A 227 -36.11 -13.89 -8.99
CA ALA A 227 -37.24 -13.59 -9.86
C ALA A 227 -36.99 -14.00 -11.32
N GLN A 228 -35.79 -13.74 -11.87
CA GLN A 228 -35.39 -14.18 -13.20
C GLN A 228 -35.42 -15.72 -13.31
N LYS A 229 -34.87 -16.43 -12.31
CA LYS A 229 -34.89 -17.90 -12.26
C LYS A 229 -36.31 -18.46 -12.18
N ALA A 230 -37.21 -17.82 -11.43
CA ALA A 230 -38.61 -18.23 -11.34
C ALA A 230 -39.35 -18.10 -12.69
N GLN A 231 -38.86 -17.24 -13.59
CA GLN A 231 -39.36 -17.09 -14.97
C GLN A 231 -38.67 -18.06 -15.96
N GLY A 232 -37.79 -18.95 -15.47
CA GLY A 232 -37.03 -19.88 -16.32
C GLY A 232 -35.83 -19.26 -17.03
N ILE A 233 -35.39 -18.06 -16.64
CA ILE A 233 -34.20 -17.40 -17.22
C ILE A 233 -32.94 -18.01 -16.61
N GLU A 234 -32.11 -18.64 -17.44
CA GLU A 234 -30.84 -19.24 -17.05
C GLU A 234 -29.61 -18.34 -17.35
N ASP A 235 -29.78 -17.34 -18.21
CA ASP A 235 -28.77 -16.35 -18.57
C ASP A 235 -29.07 -15.03 -17.84
N VAL A 236 -28.49 -14.89 -16.66
CA VAL A 236 -28.85 -13.82 -15.72
C VAL A 236 -28.09 -12.54 -16.02
N LYS A 237 -28.85 -11.45 -16.09
CA LYS A 237 -28.33 -10.09 -16.28
C LYS A 237 -28.52 -9.28 -15.00
N VAL A 238 -27.47 -8.57 -14.59
CA VAL A 238 -27.46 -7.73 -13.40
C VAL A 238 -26.92 -6.34 -13.76
N SER A 239 -27.48 -5.29 -13.14
CA SER A 239 -26.97 -3.94 -13.35
C SER A 239 -25.54 -3.75 -12.83
N ALA A 240 -24.69 -3.06 -13.60
CA ALA A 240 -23.36 -2.62 -13.20
C ALA A 240 -23.35 -1.78 -11.92
N SER A 241 -24.44 -1.03 -11.67
CA SER A 241 -24.61 -0.22 -10.48
C SER A 241 -24.59 -1.02 -9.16
N THR A 242 -24.91 -2.33 -9.22
CA THR A 242 -24.84 -3.25 -8.08
C THR A 242 -23.42 -3.35 -7.52
N PHE A 243 -22.42 -3.28 -8.38
CA PHE A 243 -21.00 -3.44 -8.02
C PHE A 243 -20.28 -2.09 -7.86
N ALA A 244 -20.95 -0.99 -8.16
CA ALA A 244 -20.43 0.35 -7.98
C ALA A 244 -20.49 0.75 -6.50
N SER A 245 -19.36 1.22 -5.98
CA SER A 245 -19.25 1.78 -4.62
C SER A 245 -18.58 3.14 -4.65
N PHE A 246 -19.03 4.04 -3.79
CA PHE A 246 -18.34 5.32 -3.55
C PHE A 246 -17.05 5.13 -2.73
N TYR A 247 -16.88 3.98 -2.07
CA TYR A 247 -15.62 3.63 -1.41
C TYR A 247 -14.73 2.85 -2.39
N LYS A 248 -13.63 3.49 -2.80
CA LYS A 248 -12.72 3.00 -3.84
C LYS A 248 -12.23 1.56 -3.62
N ASN A 249 -12.01 1.15 -2.37
CA ASN A 249 -11.42 -0.15 -2.06
C ASN A 249 -12.47 -1.26 -1.82
N TYR A 250 -13.78 -0.99 -2.03
CA TYR A 250 -14.84 -1.97 -1.79
C TYR A 250 -14.79 -3.16 -2.76
N GLY A 251 -14.57 -2.89 -4.05
CA GLY A 251 -14.55 -3.87 -5.15
C GLY A 251 -13.16 -4.40 -5.53
N ASP A 252 -12.16 -4.32 -4.63
CA ASP A 252 -10.75 -4.65 -4.93
C ASP A 252 -10.48 -6.16 -5.16
N TRP A 253 -11.55 -6.96 -5.25
CA TRP A 253 -11.57 -8.38 -5.60
C TRP A 253 -11.93 -8.65 -7.06
N GLY A 254 -12.14 -7.62 -7.87
CA GLY A 254 -12.63 -7.75 -9.25
C GLY A 254 -14.16 -7.83 -9.26
N ASN A 255 -14.77 -7.13 -10.22
CA ASN A 255 -16.22 -7.11 -10.40
C ASN A 255 -16.58 -7.87 -11.68
N PRO A 256 -17.77 -8.51 -11.76
CA PRO A 256 -18.20 -9.14 -12.99
C PRO A 256 -18.39 -8.10 -14.10
N GLY A 257 -18.07 -8.50 -15.34
CA GLY A 257 -18.15 -7.67 -16.54
C GLY A 257 -19.19 -8.17 -17.53
N ASP A 258 -19.02 -7.79 -18.79
CA ASP A 258 -19.87 -8.13 -19.92
C ASP A 258 -19.55 -9.51 -20.53
N ASN A 259 -18.35 -10.05 -20.33
CA ASN A 259 -17.98 -11.38 -20.80
C ASN A 259 -18.37 -12.50 -19.79
N PRO A 260 -19.35 -13.36 -20.10
CA PRO A 260 -19.81 -14.43 -19.19
C PRO A 260 -18.76 -15.52 -18.94
N ASN A 261 -17.79 -15.68 -19.84
CA ASN A 261 -16.81 -16.78 -19.81
C ASN A 261 -15.53 -16.41 -19.06
N GLU A 262 -15.43 -15.19 -18.56
CA GLU A 262 -14.26 -14.71 -17.82
C GLU A 262 -14.50 -14.73 -16.31
N TRP A 263 -13.42 -14.74 -15.56
CA TRP A 263 -13.50 -14.50 -14.12
C TRP A 263 -13.69 -12.99 -13.88
N PRO A 264 -14.57 -12.57 -12.94
CA PRO A 264 -15.28 -13.39 -11.96
C PRO A 264 -16.67 -13.89 -12.38
N ASN A 265 -17.19 -13.57 -13.57
CA ASN A 265 -18.53 -13.95 -14.04
C ASN A 265 -18.84 -15.44 -13.90
N THR A 266 -17.90 -16.30 -14.30
CA THR A 266 -18.02 -17.76 -14.18
C THR A 266 -18.22 -18.23 -12.73
N THR A 267 -17.57 -17.56 -11.77
CA THR A 267 -17.72 -17.87 -10.33
C THR A 267 -19.09 -17.45 -9.82
N TYR A 268 -19.59 -16.31 -10.27
CA TYR A 268 -20.94 -15.83 -9.93
C TYR A 268 -22.02 -16.74 -10.54
N ALA A 269 -21.88 -17.14 -11.79
CA ALA A 269 -22.80 -18.06 -12.45
C ALA A 269 -22.90 -19.40 -11.69
N HIS A 270 -21.75 -19.96 -11.29
CA HIS A 270 -21.71 -21.16 -10.45
C HIS A 270 -22.36 -20.94 -9.08
N TYR A 271 -22.08 -19.83 -8.39
CA TYR A 271 -22.66 -19.53 -7.08
C TYR A 271 -24.19 -19.43 -7.11
N PHE A 272 -24.75 -18.79 -8.15
CA PHE A 272 -26.19 -18.65 -8.31
C PHE A 272 -26.88 -19.85 -8.98
N GLY A 273 -26.10 -20.83 -9.45
CA GLY A 273 -26.60 -22.00 -10.17
C GLY A 273 -27.33 -21.60 -11.45
N VAL A 274 -26.70 -20.74 -12.25
CA VAL A 274 -27.21 -20.21 -13.52
C VAL A 274 -26.18 -20.49 -14.62
N LYS A 275 -26.62 -20.52 -15.88
CA LYS A 275 -25.77 -20.89 -17.03
C LYS A 275 -24.77 -19.78 -17.36
N SER A 276 -25.22 -18.53 -17.30
CA SER A 276 -24.35 -17.36 -17.44
C SER A 276 -24.73 -16.24 -16.48
N PHE A 277 -23.74 -15.43 -16.13
CA PHE A 277 -23.88 -14.24 -15.31
C PHE A 277 -23.18 -13.09 -16.02
N VAL A 278 -23.91 -12.02 -16.32
CA VAL A 278 -23.37 -10.85 -17.02
C VAL A 278 -23.84 -9.56 -16.37
N VAL A 279 -23.00 -8.55 -16.48
CA VAL A 279 -23.24 -7.21 -15.95
C VAL A 279 -23.43 -6.22 -17.10
N GLU A 280 -24.53 -5.46 -17.05
CA GLU A 280 -24.92 -4.43 -18.03
C GLU A 280 -25.17 -3.07 -17.38
#